data_AF-A0A9D3YWW9-F1
#
_entry.id   AF-A0A9D3YWW9-F1
#
_cell.length_a   1.000
_cell.length_b   1.000
_cell.length_c   1.000
_cell.angle_alpha   90.00
_cell.angle_beta   90.00
_cell.angle_gamma   90.00
#
_symmetry.space_group_name_H-M   'P 1'
#
loop_
_entity.id
_entity.type
_entity.pdbx_description
1 polymer ?
#
loop_
_entity_poly.entity_id
_entity_poly.type
_entity_poly.pdbx_seq_one_letter_code
_entity_poly.pdbx_strand_id
1 'polypeptide(L)'
;MSLLEGISGRLSAVEHKLQCLDKMDHRMAVLEKDMKTLWLALDDKVTTVEERVSKLELISDGADIAAAQVSSRLDERKSLRDDLTYMKANLVFTGVPETENESPETTEKIPRKHLSDAVKIAHETADTIRFERVHRSLAEHSCG
;
A
#
# COMPACT_ATOMS: atom_id res chain seq x y z
N MET A 1 36.15 50.30 -71.50
CA MET A 1 34.94 50.43 -70.66
C MET A 1 34.46 49.09 -70.12
N SER A 2 34.42 48.01 -70.91
CA SER A 2 33.96 46.67 -70.47
C SER A 2 34.69 46.04 -69.26
N LEU A 3 36.01 46.25 -69.13
CA LEU A 3 36.77 45.72 -67.97
C LEU A 3 36.39 46.40 -66.65
N LEU A 4 36.10 47.70 -66.67
CA LEU A 4 35.70 48.46 -65.48
C LEU A 4 34.30 48.04 -65.02
N GLU A 5 33.38 47.86 -65.97
CA GLU A 5 32.03 47.36 -65.71
C GLU A 5 32.05 45.95 -65.11
N GLY A 6 32.91 45.06 -65.62
CA GLY A 6 33.10 43.73 -65.06
C GLY A 6 33.64 43.75 -63.62
N ILE A 7 34.55 44.66 -63.29
CA ILE A 7 35.06 44.86 -61.92
C ILE A 7 33.95 45.40 -61.01
N SER A 8 33.20 46.40 -61.47
CA SER A 8 32.09 46.99 -60.71
C SER A 8 31.00 45.96 -60.38
N GLY A 9 30.62 45.12 -61.35
CA GLY A 9 29.64 44.05 -61.12
C GLY A 9 30.12 43.00 -60.11
N ARG A 10 31.40 42.65 -60.15
CA ARG A 10 32.00 41.73 -59.15
C ARG A 10 32.03 42.36 -57.76
N LEU A 11 32.34 43.65 -57.65
CA LEU A 11 32.35 44.36 -56.38
C LEU A 11 30.96 44.38 -55.74
N SER A 12 29.93 44.72 -56.52
CA SER A 12 28.54 44.70 -56.05
C SER A 12 28.09 43.31 -55.60
N ALA A 13 28.49 42.25 -56.32
CA ALA A 13 28.20 40.87 -55.91
C ALA A 13 28.89 40.48 -54.59
N VAL A 14 30.10 40.98 -54.34
CA VAL A 14 30.81 40.78 -53.06
C VAL A 14 30.12 41.55 -51.93
N GLU A 15 29.74 42.81 -52.15
CA GLU A 15 28.99 43.60 -51.16
C GLU A 15 27.68 42.93 -50.75
N HIS A 16 26.92 42.42 -51.72
CA HIS A 16 25.68 41.69 -51.43
C HIS A 16 25.96 40.42 -50.59
N LYS A 17 27.02 39.67 -50.91
CA LYS A 17 27.40 38.49 -50.12
C LYS A 17 27.81 38.86 -48.70
N LEU A 18 28.52 39.97 -48.51
CA LEU A 18 28.88 40.47 -47.18
C LEU A 18 27.64 40.83 -46.36
N GLN A 19 26.65 41.49 -46.96
CA GLN A 19 25.38 41.78 -46.29
C GLN A 19 24.60 40.50 -45.92
N CYS A 20 24.64 39.46 -46.77
CA CYS A 20 24.05 38.17 -46.44
C CYS A 20 24.77 37.49 -45.27
N LEU A 21 26.10 37.57 -45.20
CA LEU A 21 26.89 37.02 -44.09
C LEU A 21 26.59 37.73 -42.78
N ASP A 22 26.47 39.07 -42.79
CA ASP A 22 26.11 39.87 -41.61
C ASP A 22 24.73 39.46 -41.05
N LYS A 23 23.75 39.25 -41.94
CA LYS A 23 22.43 38.72 -41.54
C LYS A 23 22.52 37.30 -40.95
N MET A 24 23.39 36.46 -41.49
CA MET A 24 23.59 35.11 -40.94
C MET A 24 24.24 35.17 -39.55
N ASP A 25 25.22 36.04 -39.35
CA ASP A 25 25.89 36.25 -38.07
C ASP A 25 24.89 36.66 -36.98
N HIS A 26 24.03 37.64 -37.31
CA HIS A 26 22.97 38.05 -36.40
C HIS A 26 21.99 36.91 -36.05
N ARG A 27 21.61 36.09 -37.03
CA ARG A 27 20.74 34.93 -36.80
C ARG A 27 21.42 33.86 -35.93
N MET A 28 22.71 33.63 -36.11
CA MET A 28 23.47 32.70 -35.27
C MET A 28 23.55 33.20 -33.83
N ALA A 29 23.79 34.50 -33.61
CA ALA A 29 23.81 35.08 -32.26
C ALA A 29 22.46 34.93 -31.53
N VAL A 30 21.34 35.10 -32.24
CA VAL A 30 20.00 34.85 -31.68
C VAL A 30 19.80 33.37 -31.35
N LEU A 31 20.16 32.47 -32.27
CA LEU A 31 20.05 31.02 -32.05
C LEU A 31 20.86 30.56 -30.83
N GLU A 32 22.09 31.05 -30.66
CA GLU A 32 22.93 30.74 -29.50
C GLU A 32 22.28 31.20 -28.19
N LYS A 33 21.65 32.38 -28.19
CA LYS A 33 20.92 32.89 -27.03
C LYS A 33 19.71 32.02 -26.70
N ASP A 34 18.94 31.63 -27.71
CA ASP A 34 17.77 30.78 -27.53
C ASP A 34 18.17 29.39 -27.04
N MET A 35 19.23 28.80 -27.59
CA MET A 35 19.78 27.52 -27.12
C MET A 35 20.21 27.58 -25.65
N LYS A 36 20.91 28.63 -25.24
CA LYS A 36 21.29 28.81 -23.82
C LYS A 36 20.06 28.92 -22.92
N THR A 37 19.03 29.64 -23.36
CA THR A 37 17.79 29.81 -22.61
C THR A 37 17.04 28.48 -22.46
N LEU A 38 16.93 27.71 -23.55
CA LEU A 38 16.33 26.39 -23.54
C LEU A 38 17.10 25.40 -22.66
N TRP A 39 18.43 25.48 -22.69
CA TRP A 39 19.28 24.62 -21.86
C TRP A 39 19.03 24.86 -20.36
N LEU A 40 19.01 26.13 -19.93
CA LEU A 40 18.70 26.49 -18.54
C LEU A 40 17.29 26.06 -18.13
N ALA A 41 16.31 26.24 -19.01
CA ALA A 41 14.93 25.81 -18.74
C ALA A 41 14.82 24.29 -18.63
N LEU A 42 15.57 23.54 -19.44
CA LEU A 42 15.62 22.08 -19.36
C LEU A 42 16.25 21.62 -18.05
N ASP A 43 17.36 22.22 -17.65
CA ASP A 43 18.07 21.93 -16.40
C ASP A 43 17.19 22.14 -15.15
N ASP A 44 16.46 23.27 -15.10
CA ASP A 44 15.44 23.55 -14.07
C ASP A 44 14.32 22.49 -14.02
N LYS A 45 13.89 21.99 -15.19
CA LYS A 45 12.85 20.97 -15.25
C LYS A 45 13.36 19.60 -14.84
N VAL A 46 14.59 19.24 -15.21
CA VAL A 46 15.24 18.00 -14.79
C VAL A 46 15.37 17.96 -13.27
N THR A 47 15.96 19.00 -12.67
CA THR A 47 16.09 19.12 -11.21
C THR A 47 14.73 19.05 -10.49
N THR A 48 13.72 19.76 -10.99
CA THR A 48 12.35 19.68 -10.45
C THR A 48 11.78 18.25 -10.52
N VAL A 49 12.02 17.53 -11.62
CA VAL A 49 11.55 16.15 -11.79
C VAL A 49 12.27 15.22 -10.82
N GLU A 50 13.59 15.34 -10.66
CA GLU A 50 14.38 14.55 -9.72
C GLU A 50 13.86 14.71 -8.28
N GLU A 51 13.61 15.95 -7.84
CA GLU A 51 13.04 16.20 -6.50
C GLU A 51 11.66 15.57 -6.32
N ARG A 52 10.82 15.57 -7.36
CA ARG A 52 9.49 14.95 -7.32
C ARG A 52 9.57 13.44 -7.29
N VAL A 53 10.50 12.84 -8.02
CA VAL A 53 10.76 11.39 -8.01
C VAL A 53 11.20 10.96 -6.62
N SER A 54 12.18 11.64 -6.00
CA SER A 54 12.62 11.30 -4.64
C SER A 54 11.50 11.40 -3.59
N LYS A 55 10.60 12.39 -3.72
CA LYS A 55 9.42 12.49 -2.85
C LYS A 55 8.44 11.33 -3.06
N LEU A 56 8.25 10.89 -4.29
CA LEU A 56 7.37 9.75 -4.59
C LEU A 56 7.94 8.44 -4.07
N GLU A 57 9.26 8.24 -4.16
CA GLU A 57 9.93 7.06 -3.60
C GLU A 57 9.70 6.96 -2.09
N LEU A 58 9.90 8.07 -1.34
CA LEU A 58 9.63 8.09 0.11
C LEU A 58 8.16 7.77 0.46
N ILE A 59 7.21 8.26 -0.34
CA ILE A 59 5.78 7.95 -0.15
C ILE A 59 5.51 6.48 -0.45
N SER A 60 6.11 5.93 -1.50
CA SER A 60 5.99 4.53 -1.88
C SER A 60 6.49 3.61 -0.76
N ASP A 61 7.69 3.88 -0.24
CA ASP A 61 8.27 3.12 0.87
C ASP A 61 7.38 3.19 2.12
N GLY A 62 6.85 4.38 2.43
CA GLY A 62 5.90 4.56 3.53
C GLY A 62 4.61 3.77 3.36
N ALA A 63 4.08 3.71 2.13
CA ALA A 63 2.89 2.94 1.81
C ALA A 63 3.12 1.42 1.95
N ASP A 64 4.28 0.93 1.52
CA ASP A 64 4.65 -0.49 1.65
C ASP A 64 4.78 -0.91 3.12
N ILE A 65 5.40 -0.07 3.96
CA ILE A 65 5.48 -0.30 5.41
C ILE A 65 4.08 -0.34 6.02
N ALA A 66 3.23 0.62 5.67
CA ALA A 66 1.85 0.67 6.18
C ALA A 66 1.04 -0.56 5.75
N ALA A 67 1.17 -1.00 4.50
CA ALA A 67 0.52 -2.19 3.98
C ALA A 67 0.97 -3.45 4.74
N ALA A 68 2.27 -3.60 4.99
CA ALA A 68 2.82 -4.71 5.77
C ALA A 68 2.25 -4.74 7.20
N GLN A 69 2.17 -3.58 7.86
CA GLN A 69 1.57 -3.48 9.20
C GLN A 69 0.09 -3.85 9.22
N VAL A 70 -0.68 -3.42 8.21
CA VAL A 70 -2.10 -3.77 8.09
C VAL A 70 -2.27 -5.27 7.86
N SER A 71 -1.44 -5.88 7.01
CA SER A 71 -1.47 -7.32 6.77
C SER A 71 -1.20 -8.11 8.05
N SER A 72 -0.13 -7.76 8.77
CA SER A 72 0.22 -8.41 10.05
C SER A 72 -0.93 -8.31 11.07
N ARG A 73 -1.56 -7.14 11.21
CA ARG A 73 -2.72 -6.96 12.10
C ARG A 73 -3.95 -7.76 11.65
N LEU A 74 -4.13 -7.94 10.35
CA LEU A 74 -5.23 -8.73 9.82
C LEU A 74 -5.05 -10.21 10.13
N ASP A 75 -3.83 -10.71 10.02
CA ASP A 75 -3.47 -12.09 10.37
C ASP A 75 -3.65 -12.36 11.87
N GLU A 76 -3.14 -11.45 12.72
CA GLU A 76 -3.36 -11.52 14.18
C GLU A 76 -4.86 -11.53 14.51
N ARG A 77 -5.64 -10.62 13.90
CA ARG A 77 -7.09 -10.56 14.10
C ARG A 77 -7.79 -11.85 13.65
N LYS A 78 -7.31 -12.48 12.58
CA LYS A 78 -7.85 -13.75 12.09
C LYS A 78 -7.56 -14.86 13.10
N SER A 79 -6.32 -14.98 13.56
CA SER A 79 -5.94 -15.96 14.60
C SER A 79 -6.79 -15.79 15.86
N LEU A 80 -6.90 -14.57 16.39
CA LEU A 80 -7.69 -14.30 17.59
C LEU A 80 -9.18 -14.64 17.42
N ARG A 81 -9.74 -14.39 16.23
CA ARG A 81 -11.12 -14.77 15.91
C ARG A 81 -11.29 -16.28 15.85
N ASP A 82 -10.34 -16.98 15.26
CA ASP A 82 -10.38 -18.44 15.15
C ASP A 82 -10.26 -19.07 16.56
N ASP A 83 -9.37 -18.55 17.40
CA ASP A 83 -9.24 -18.94 18.82
C ASP A 83 -10.54 -18.68 19.60
N LEU A 84 -11.14 -17.50 19.43
CA LEU A 84 -12.41 -17.17 20.09
C LEU A 84 -13.55 -18.08 19.61
N THR A 85 -13.57 -18.43 18.33
CA THR A 85 -14.56 -19.36 17.77
C THR A 85 -14.38 -20.76 18.37
N TYR A 86 -13.14 -21.24 18.48
CA TYR A 86 -12.80 -22.50 19.13
C TYR A 86 -13.21 -22.50 20.61
N MET A 87 -12.83 -21.47 21.37
CA MET A 87 -13.16 -21.36 22.80
C MET A 87 -14.66 -21.28 23.06
N LYS A 88 -15.41 -20.61 22.17
CA LYS A 88 -16.88 -20.55 22.22
C LYS A 88 -17.51 -21.91 21.97
N ALA A 89 -16.96 -22.69 21.03
CA ALA A 89 -17.47 -24.02 20.71
C ALA A 89 -17.19 -25.05 21.82
N ASN A 90 -16.12 -24.86 22.60
CA ASN A 90 -15.62 -25.87 23.55
C ASN A 90 -15.82 -25.53 25.03
N LEU A 91 -16.77 -24.67 25.42
CA LEU A 91 -17.01 -24.24 26.82
C LEU A 91 -15.78 -23.69 27.59
N VAL A 92 -14.59 -23.65 26.98
CA VAL A 92 -13.34 -23.12 27.53
C VAL A 92 -13.55 -21.67 27.96
N PHE A 93 -14.38 -20.93 27.20
CA PHE A 93 -14.76 -19.55 27.54
C PHE A 93 -15.47 -19.43 28.90
N THR A 94 -16.18 -20.47 29.34
CA THR A 94 -16.89 -20.48 30.63
C THR A 94 -16.04 -21.00 31.79
N GLY A 95 -14.79 -21.44 31.55
CA GLY A 95 -13.95 -22.00 32.62
C GLY A 95 -14.46 -23.34 33.17
N VAL A 96 -15.30 -24.03 32.39
CA VAL A 96 -15.76 -25.39 32.69
C VAL A 96 -14.67 -26.37 32.21
N PRO A 97 -14.04 -27.15 33.10
CA PRO A 97 -12.96 -28.07 32.70
C PRO A 97 -13.48 -29.18 31.78
N GLU A 98 -12.75 -29.46 30.70
CA GLU A 98 -12.99 -30.63 29.85
C GLU A 98 -12.20 -31.83 30.37
N THR A 99 -12.87 -32.97 30.46
CA THR A 99 -12.33 -34.24 30.93
C THR A 99 -12.51 -35.28 29.82
N GLU A 100 -11.41 -35.89 29.38
CA GLU A 100 -11.46 -36.92 28.34
C GLU A 100 -12.10 -38.21 28.92
N ASN A 101 -13.09 -38.75 28.19
CA ASN A 101 -13.82 -39.99 28.51
C ASN A 101 -14.86 -39.93 29.66
N GLU A 102 -15.64 -38.85 29.74
CA GLU A 102 -16.76 -38.80 30.67
C GLU A 102 -18.02 -39.55 30.20
N SER A 103 -18.72 -40.15 31.16
CA SER A 103 -20.10 -40.58 30.93
C SER A 103 -21.03 -39.36 30.93
N PRO A 104 -22.19 -39.42 30.26
CA PRO A 104 -23.16 -38.31 30.22
C PRO A 104 -23.55 -37.81 31.62
N GLU A 105 -23.63 -38.71 32.60
CA GLU A 105 -24.00 -38.41 33.99
C GLU A 105 -22.91 -37.63 34.75
N THR A 106 -21.64 -37.86 34.42
CA THR A 106 -20.52 -37.07 34.95
C THR A 106 -20.43 -35.71 34.29
N THR A 107 -20.69 -35.64 32.98
CA THR A 107 -20.61 -34.40 32.20
C THR A 107 -21.66 -33.36 32.58
N GLU A 108 -22.85 -33.75 33.04
CA GLU A 108 -23.83 -32.77 33.55
C GLU A 108 -23.49 -32.22 34.95
N LYS A 109 -22.78 -32.98 35.78
CA LYS A 109 -22.43 -32.54 37.15
C LYS A 109 -21.45 -31.38 37.14
N ILE A 110 -20.53 -31.35 36.17
CA ILE A 110 -19.51 -30.30 36.04
C ILE A 110 -20.14 -28.92 35.77
N PRO A 111 -20.97 -28.71 34.72
CA PRO A 111 -21.60 -27.42 34.46
C PRO A 111 -22.60 -27.04 35.56
N ARG A 112 -23.33 -27.98 36.17
CA ARG A 112 -24.21 -27.67 37.32
C ARG A 112 -23.42 -27.10 38.49
N LYS A 113 -22.32 -27.76 38.86
CA LYS A 113 -21.42 -27.29 39.92
C LYS A 113 -20.78 -25.95 39.55
N HIS A 114 -20.43 -25.75 38.29
CA HIS A 114 -19.90 -24.47 37.84
C HIS A 114 -20.93 -23.33 37.95
N LEU A 115 -22.20 -23.59 37.60
CA LEU A 115 -23.28 -22.62 37.75
C LEU A 115 -23.51 -22.22 39.21
N SER A 116 -23.43 -23.17 40.15
CA SER A 116 -23.55 -22.88 41.58
C SER A 116 -22.33 -22.15 42.14
N ASP A 117 -21.13 -22.65 41.82
CA ASP A 117 -19.90 -22.25 42.51
C ASP A 117 -19.33 -20.95 41.93
N ALA A 118 -19.29 -20.84 40.60
CA ALA A 118 -18.69 -19.71 39.89
C ALA A 118 -19.72 -18.64 39.51
N VAL A 119 -20.85 -19.05 38.94
CA VAL A 119 -21.90 -18.11 38.47
C VAL A 119 -22.86 -17.69 39.60
N LYS A 120 -22.78 -18.34 40.77
CA LYS A 120 -23.60 -18.05 41.97
C LYS A 120 -25.11 -18.23 41.76
N ILE A 121 -25.50 -19.17 40.90
CA ILE A 121 -26.90 -19.61 40.78
C ILE A 121 -27.24 -20.50 41.97
N ALA A 122 -28.44 -20.34 42.56
CA ALA A 122 -28.89 -21.20 43.65
C ALA A 122 -28.93 -22.67 43.21
N HIS A 123 -28.49 -23.59 44.08
CA HIS A 123 -28.36 -25.02 43.73
C HIS A 123 -29.68 -25.62 43.22
N GLU A 124 -30.81 -25.27 43.86
CA GLU A 124 -32.15 -25.68 43.45
C GLU A 124 -32.51 -25.20 42.03
N THR A 125 -32.05 -24.01 41.66
CA THR A 125 -32.22 -23.45 40.31
C THR A 125 -31.25 -24.11 39.32
N ALA A 126 -30.02 -24.38 39.72
CA ALA A 126 -29.05 -25.09 38.87
C ALA A 126 -29.48 -26.53 38.57
N ASP A 127 -30.13 -27.21 39.52
CA ASP A 127 -30.61 -28.59 39.38
C ASP A 127 -31.84 -28.71 38.46
N THR A 128 -32.62 -27.64 38.31
CA THR A 128 -33.80 -27.60 37.43
C THR A 128 -33.47 -27.26 35.97
N ILE A 129 -32.26 -26.77 35.70
CA ILE A 129 -31.79 -26.50 34.33
C ILE A 129 -31.64 -27.84 33.57
N ARG A 130 -32.21 -27.90 32.36
CA ARG A 130 -32.02 -29.04 31.44
C ARG A 130 -30.85 -28.77 30.52
N PHE A 131 -29.94 -29.72 30.41
CA PHE A 131 -28.85 -29.68 29.43
C PHE A 131 -29.27 -30.51 28.22
N GLU A 132 -29.16 -29.92 27.04
CA GLU A 132 -29.32 -30.65 25.78
C GLU A 132 -27.95 -31.10 25.29
N ARG A 133 -27.86 -32.36 24.87
CA ARG A 133 -26.66 -32.89 24.27
C ARG A 133 -26.55 -32.38 22.83
N VAL A 134 -25.74 -31.36 22.63
CA VAL A 134 -25.35 -30.91 21.29
C VAL A 134 -24.13 -31.71 20.84
N HIS A 135 -24.22 -32.34 19.66
CA HIS A 135 -23.05 -32.86 18.99
C HIS A 135 -22.15 -31.68 18.62
N ARG A 136 -20.85 -31.77 18.90
CA ARG A 136 -19.88 -30.83 18.34
C ARG A 136 -20.05 -30.87 16.83
N SER A 137 -20.57 -29.80 16.24
CA SER A 137 -20.46 -29.61 14.80
C SER A 137 -18.97 -29.39 14.55
N LEU A 138 -18.29 -30.44 14.11
CA LEU A 138 -17.02 -30.27 13.41
C LEU A 138 -17.37 -29.40 12.21
N ALA A 139 -17.17 -28.09 12.34
CA ALA A 139 -17.19 -27.22 11.18
C ALA A 139 -16.09 -27.76 10.28
N GLU A 140 -16.48 -28.46 9.22
CA GLU A 140 -15.55 -28.89 8.18
C GLU A 140 -14.82 -27.63 7.71
N HIS A 141 -13.53 -27.56 8.02
CA HIS A 141 -12.62 -26.62 7.38
C HIS A 141 -12.50 -27.07 5.92
N SER A 142 -13.48 -26.72 5.10
CA SER A 142 -13.33 -26.68 3.66
C SER A 142 -12.43 -25.49 3.33
N CYS A 143 -11.12 -25.71 3.37
CA CYS A 143 -10.16 -24.87 2.66
C CYS A 143 -10.41 -25.04 1.16
N GLY A 144 -11.01 -24.03 0.55
CA GLY A 144 -10.99 -23.77 -0.90
C GLY A 144 -10.29 -22.45 -1.15
#